data_AF-A0A373AYN2-F1
#
_entry.id   AF-A0A373AYN2-F1
#
_cell.length_a   1.000
_cell.length_b   1.000
_cell.length_c   1.000
_cell.angle_alpha   90.00
_cell.angle_beta   90.00
_cell.angle_gamma   90.00
#
_symmetry.space_group_name_H-M   'P 1'
#
loop_
_entity.id
_entity.type
_entity.pdbx_description
1 polymer ?
#
loop_
_entity_poly.entity_id
_entity_poly.type
_entity_poly.pdbx_seq_one_letter_code
_entity_poly.pdbx_strand_id
1 'polypeptide(L)' 'MPSLVISGQNDTVIPETAIRAAVHKMPNARYYMLQSNHFELCSGEVFEKNIALQIGFLKEKVPVHLVHVAA' A
#
# COMPACT_ATOMS: atom_id res chain seq x y z
N MET A 1 -8.63 10.83 -6.90
CA MET A 1 -8.64 10.22 -5.55
C MET A 1 -7.20 9.88 -5.17
N PRO A 2 -6.76 10.19 -3.94
CA PRO A 2 -5.49 9.69 -3.43
C PRO A 2 -5.49 8.16 -3.42
N SER A 3 -4.45 7.53 -3.94
CA SER A 3 -4.32 6.08 -3.96
C SER A 3 -2.96 5.66 -3.44
N LEU A 4 -2.90 4.50 -2.78
CA LEU A 4 -1.66 3.83 -2.42
C LEU A 4 -1.59 2.52 -3.21
N VAL A 5 -0.47 2.28 -3.87
CA VAL A 5 -0.18 1.04 -4.57
C VAL A 5 1.08 0.43 -3.96
N ILE A 6 1.00 -0.83 -3.55
CA ILE A 6 2.11 -1.60 -3.00
C ILE A 6 2.19 -2.91 -3.79
N SER A 7 3.37 -3.27 -4.27
CA SER A 7 3.62 -4.53 -4.98
C SER A 7 4.85 -5.24 -4.43
N GLY A 8 4.96 -6.54 -4.74
CA GLY A 8 6.19 -7.31 -4.54
C GLY A 8 7.05 -7.31 -5.81
N GLN A 9 8.35 -7.13 -5.66
CA GLN A 9 9.31 -7.18 -6.76
C GLN A 9 9.41 -8.56 -7.41
N ASN A 10 9.25 -9.62 -6.61
CA ASN A 10 9.35 -11.02 -7.04
C ASN A 10 7.95 -11.64 -7.22
N ASP A 11 6.94 -10.82 -7.50
CA ASP A 11 5.58 -11.28 -7.74
C ASP A 11 5.48 -12.02 -9.09
N THR A 12 5.21 -13.33 -9.01
CA THR A 12 5.04 -14.19 -10.18
C THR A 12 3.58 -14.33 -10.62
N VAL A 13 2.64 -13.76 -9.86
CA VAL A 13 1.20 -13.76 -10.16
C VAL A 13 0.84 -12.51 -10.96
N ILE A 14 1.33 -11.35 -10.54
CA ILE A 14 1.11 -10.07 -11.22
C ILE A 14 2.48 -9.44 -11.56
N PRO A 15 2.81 -9.30 -12.85
CA PRO A 15 4.11 -8.77 -13.24
C PRO A 15 4.23 -7.27 -12.91
N GLU A 16 5.43 -6.86 -12.53
CA GLU A 16 5.78 -5.46 -12.22
C GLU A 16 5.37 -4.48 -13.34
N THR A 17 5.52 -4.88 -14.60
CA THR A 17 5.18 -4.05 -15.76
C THR A 17 3.70 -3.66 -15.80
N ALA A 18 2.81 -4.56 -15.41
CA ALA A 18 1.37 -4.29 -15.33
C ALA A 18 1.07 -3.29 -14.21
N ILE A 19 1.72 -3.43 -13.06
CA ILE A 19 1.57 -2.50 -11.93
C ILE A 19 2.06 -1.10 -12.32
N ARG A 20 3.25 -1.00 -12.93
CA ARG A 20 3.80 0.29 -13.38
C ARG A 20 2.90 0.98 -14.39
N ALA A 21 2.38 0.23 -15.36
CA ALA A 21 1.44 0.76 -16.35
C ALA A 21 0.14 1.27 -15.70
N ALA A 22 -0.34 0.59 -14.66
CA ALA A 22 -1.52 1.02 -13.90
C ALA A 22 -1.23 2.30 -13.10
N VAL A 23 -0.12 2.34 -12.34
CA VAL A 23 0.29 3.49 -11.52
C VAL A 23 0.48 4.73 -12.39
N HIS A 24 1.05 4.61 -13.59
CA HIS A 24 1.25 5.75 -14.49
C HIS A 24 -0.08 6.41 -14.93
N LYS A 25 -1.19 5.68 -14.88
CA LYS A 25 -2.53 6.19 -15.17
C LYS A 25 -3.24 6.76 -13.93
N MET A 26 -2.61 6.72 -12.76
CA MET A 26 -3.14 7.19 -11.49
C MET A 26 -2.41 8.47 -11.03
N PRO A 27 -2.88 9.67 -11.41
CA PRO A 27 -2.14 10.92 -11.21
C PRO A 27 -1.90 11.31 -9.74
N ASN A 28 -2.58 10.66 -8.79
CA ASN A 28 -2.43 10.92 -7.36
C ASN A 28 -2.05 9.64 -6.57
N ALA A 29 -1.43 8.66 -7.25
CA ALA A 29 -0.98 7.44 -6.60
C ALA A 29 0.41 7.63 -5.96
N ARG A 30 0.55 7.09 -4.75
CA ARG A 30 1.85 6.78 -4.14
C ARG A 30 2.15 5.31 -4.40
N TYR A 31 3.33 5.00 -4.93
CA TYR A 31 3.73 3.65 -5.28
C TYR A 31 4.97 3.19 -4.51
N TYR A 32 4.89 2.01 -3.91
CA TYR A 32 6.01 1.31 -3.28
C TYR A 32 6.16 -0.10 -3.86
N MET A 33 7.39 -0.54 -4.05
CA MET A 33 7.72 -1.89 -4.45
C MET A 33 8.60 -2.52 -3.38
N LEU A 34 8.11 -3.59 -2.74
CA LEU A 34 8.79 -4.28 -1.66
C LEU A 34 9.60 -5.46 -2.20
N GLN A 35 10.72 -5.79 -1.54
CA GLN A 35 11.49 -7.00 -1.81
C GLN A 35 10.71 -8.22 -1.32
N SER A 36 9.71 -8.65 -2.09
CA SER A 36 8.81 -9.72 -1.72
C SER A 36 8.17 -10.38 -2.94
N ASN A 37 7.67 -11.60 -2.77
CA ASN A 37 6.71 -12.20 -3.68
C ASN A 37 5.27 -11.73 -3.35
N HIS A 38 4.30 -12.31 -4.05
CA HIS A 38 2.88 -11.98 -3.91
C HIS A 38 2.32 -12.23 -2.50
N PHE A 39 2.71 -13.34 -1.87
CA PHE A 39 2.11 -13.84 -0.63
C PHE A 39 2.82 -13.34 0.63
N GLU A 40 4.09 -12.97 0.53
CA GLU A 40 4.85 -12.36 1.63
C GLU A 40 4.26 -11.01 2.07
N LEU A 41 3.48 -10.34 1.22
CA LEU A 41 2.71 -9.15 1.62
C LEU A 41 1.65 -9.43 2.69
N CYS A 42 1.33 -10.71 2.94
CA CYS A 42 0.29 -11.18 3.85
C CYS A 42 0.83 -11.93 5.08
N SER A 43 2.16 -12.07 5.23
CA SER A 43 2.76 -12.70 6.41
C SER A 43 4.17 -12.18 6.74
N GLY A 44 4.63 -12.43 7.97
CA GLY A 44 5.99 -12.14 8.39
C GLY A 44 6.35 -10.65 8.38
N GLU A 45 7.64 -10.34 8.24
CA GLU A 45 8.15 -8.96 8.33
C GLU A 45 7.70 -8.07 7.16
N VAL A 46 7.50 -8.64 5.97
CA VAL A 46 7.05 -7.90 4.80
C VAL A 46 5.60 -7.43 5.02
N PHE A 47 4.76 -8.27 5.63
CA PHE A 47 3.39 -7.87 6.01
C PHE A 47 3.39 -6.68 6.97
N GLU A 48 4.22 -6.70 8.01
CA GLU A 48 4.30 -5.57 8.96
C GLU A 48 4.67 -4.27 8.25
N LYS A 49 5.63 -4.33 7.31
CA LYS A 49 5.99 -3.17 6.46
C LYS A 49 4.83 -2.73 5.56
N ASN A 50 4.14 -3.68 4.94
CA ASN A 50 2.97 -3.42 4.09
C ASN A 50 1.86 -2.71 4.89
N ILE A 51 1.52 -3.21 6.07
CA ILE A 51 0.50 -2.62 6.94
C ILE A 51 0.92 -1.23 7.44
N ALA A 52 2.18 -1.04 7.83
CA ALA A 52 2.69 0.26 8.25
C ALA A 52 2.54 1.32 7.15
N LEU A 53 2.84 0.98 5.89
CA LEU A 53 2.65 1.87 4.74
C LEU A 53 1.18 2.25 4.54
N GLN A 54 0.27 1.27 4.63
CA GLN A 54 -1.17 1.50 4.50
C GLN A 54 -1.70 2.40 5.61
N ILE A 55 -1.35 2.12 6.88
CA ILE A 55 -1.76 2.93 8.02
C ILE A 55 -1.22 4.36 7.90
N GLY A 56 0.06 4.52 7.53
CA GLY A 56 0.67 5.84 7.33
C GLY A 56 -0.05 6.66 6.28
N PHE A 57 -0.39 6.04 5.15
CA PHE A 57 -1.18 6.68 4.10
C PHE A 57 -2.59 7.07 4.55
N LEU A 58 -3.27 6.19 5.28
CA LEU A 58 -4.62 6.47 5.79
C LEU A 58 -4.61 7.62 6.80
N LYS A 59 -3.67 7.65 7.74
CA LYS A 59 -3.53 8.77 8.69
C LYS A 59 -3.30 10.11 8.00
N GLU A 60 -2.60 10.10 6.86
CA GLU A 60 -2.33 11.32 6.08
C GLU A 60 -3.56 11.76 5.26
N LYS A 61 -4.29 10.82 4.66
CA LYS A 61 -5.31 11.10 3.65
C LYS A 61 -6.74 11.04 4.15
N VAL A 62 -7.00 10.38 5.27
CA VAL A 62 -8.33 10.24 5.85
C VAL A 62 -8.40 11.08 7.12
N PRO A 63 -9.27 12.11 7.16
CA PRO A 63 -9.50 12.87 8.37
C PRO A 63 -10.04 11.93 9.45
N VAL A 64 -9.34 11.83 10.58
CA VAL A 64 -9.83 11.07 11.73
C VAL A 64 -10.94 11.89 12.37
N HIS A 65 -12.19 11.44 12.26
CA HIS A 65 -13.23 11.95 13.15
C HIS A 65 -12.92 11.43 14.55
N LEU A 66 -12.42 12.33 15.41
CA LEU A 66 -12.29 12.06 16.84
C LEU A 66 -13.69 11.77 17.38
N VAL A 67 -13.98 10.49 17.61
CA VAL A 67 -15.10 10.10 18.46
C VAL A 67 -14.69 10.56 19.85
N HIS A 68 -15.28 11.66 20.33
CA HIS A 68 -15.20 12.04 21.72
C HIS A 68 -15.78 10.88 22.54
N VAL A 69 -14.93 10.00 23.05
CA VAL A 69 -15.29 9.11 24.14
C VAL A 69 -15.34 10.03 25.36
N ALA A 70 -16.55 10.46 25.71
CA ALA A 70 -16.78 11.14 26.98
C ALA A 70 -16.30 10.21 28.11
N ALA A 71 -15.42 10.76 28.95
CA ALA A 71 -14.89 10.11 30.15
C ALA A 71 -16.00 9.88 31.19
#